data_AF-A0A6I9Q9V4-F1
#
_entry.id   AF-A0A6I9Q9V4-F1
#
_cell.length_a   1.000
_cell.length_b   1.000
_cell.length_c   1.000
_cell.angle_alpha   90.00
_cell.angle_beta   90.00
_cell.angle_gamma   90.00
#
_symmetry.space_group_name_H-M   'P 1'
#
loop_
_entity.id
_entity.type
_entity.pdbx_description
1 polymer ?
#
loop_
_entity_poly.entity_id
_entity_poly.type
_entity_poly.pdbx_seq_one_letter_code
_entity_poly.pdbx_strand_id
1 'polypeptide(L)'
;MKGLFKSKPRTPADVVRQMRDLLIYVDLNWNSQEAKREEKMAELNKNIREMKSILYGNSEAEPLSEACAQLTQEFFKGNTLRLLIVCLPKLNLEARKDATQVVANLQRQQVHSRLIASDYLEANKDLLDLLVSGYENMDIALHYGAMLRECIRHQSIARYVLESENMRKFFNSIQLPNFDIASDASATFKELLTRHKSTVAEFLSKNYDWFFKEFNSKLLESPNYITRRQAVKLLGDTLLDRSNSAVMVRYVSSKDNLMILMNLLRETSKNIQIEAFHVFKLFVANQNKPQEIVSILVTNRNKLLRLLSDFKTDKEDEQFEADKAQVIKEIAAL
;
A
#
# COMPACT_ATOMS: atom_id res chain seq x y z
N MET A 1 -43.63 38.10 -21.02
CA MET A 1 -43.33 36.66 -20.94
C MET A 1 -41.82 36.46 -21.01
N LYS A 2 -41.12 36.33 -19.88
CA LYS A 2 -39.73 35.88 -19.86
C LYS A 2 -39.77 34.36 -19.79
N GLY A 3 -39.52 33.70 -20.92
CA GLY A 3 -39.44 32.25 -21.01
C GLY A 3 -38.37 31.74 -20.04
N LEU A 4 -38.81 30.96 -19.05
CA LEU A 4 -37.97 30.14 -18.20
C LEU A 4 -37.29 29.08 -19.08
N PHE A 5 -36.14 29.42 -19.67
CA PHE A 5 -35.21 28.40 -20.15
C PHE A 5 -34.71 27.65 -18.92
N LYS A 6 -35.35 26.53 -18.58
CA LYS A 6 -34.72 25.54 -17.68
C LYS A 6 -33.42 25.14 -18.36
N SER A 7 -32.28 25.41 -17.72
CA SER A 7 -30.99 24.94 -18.19
C SER A 7 -31.07 23.42 -18.39
N LYS A 8 -30.53 22.93 -19.51
CA LYS A 8 -30.46 21.49 -19.78
C LYS A 8 -29.76 20.82 -18.59
N PRO A 9 -30.28 19.69 -18.05
CA PRO A 9 -29.60 18.98 -16.98
C PRO A 9 -28.19 18.63 -17.43
N ARG A 10 -27.20 18.91 -16.56
CA ARG A 10 -25.79 18.65 -16.87
C ARG A 10 -25.58 17.15 -16.99
N THR A 11 -24.94 16.71 -18.05
CA THR A 11 -24.56 15.30 -18.19
C THR A 11 -23.34 15.00 -17.30
N PRO A 12 -23.09 13.74 -16.92
CA PRO A 12 -21.87 13.39 -16.17
C PRO A 12 -20.59 13.84 -16.87
N ALA A 13 -20.56 13.79 -18.21
CA ALA A 13 -19.44 14.30 -19.00
C ALA A 13 -19.27 15.82 -18.89
N ASP A 14 -20.36 16.58 -18.85
CA ASP A 14 -20.30 18.05 -18.71
C ASP A 14 -19.74 18.45 -17.33
N VAL A 15 -20.10 17.71 -16.27
CA VAL A 15 -19.55 17.92 -14.92
C VAL A 15 -18.02 17.74 -14.94
N VAL A 16 -17.53 16.69 -15.58
CA VAL A 16 -16.09 16.42 -15.70
C VAL A 16 -15.37 17.51 -16.50
N ARG A 17 -15.93 17.95 -17.64
CA ARG A 17 -15.34 19.01 -18.47
C ARG A 17 -15.25 20.32 -17.71
N GLN A 18 -16.32 20.72 -17.03
CA GLN A 18 -16.31 21.93 -16.23
C GLN A 18 -15.30 21.83 -15.07
N MET A 19 -15.23 20.68 -14.39
CA MET A 19 -14.21 20.47 -13.36
C MET A 19 -12.80 20.61 -13.93
N ARG A 20 -12.53 20.02 -15.11
CA ARG A 20 -11.23 20.11 -15.78
C ARG A 20 -10.87 21.56 -16.10
N ASP A 21 -11.80 22.34 -16.66
CA ASP A 21 -11.58 23.75 -16.96
C ASP A 21 -11.29 24.57 -15.70
N LEU A 22 -11.99 24.27 -14.60
CA LEU A 22 -11.74 24.89 -13.29
C LEU A 22 -10.38 24.50 -12.71
N LEU A 23 -9.95 23.24 -12.85
CA LEU A 23 -8.63 22.78 -12.42
C LEU A 23 -7.52 23.49 -13.20
N ILE A 24 -7.66 23.62 -14.53
CA ILE A 24 -6.72 24.37 -15.38
C ILE A 24 -6.67 25.83 -14.94
N TYR A 25 -7.82 26.45 -14.66
CA TYR A 25 -7.87 27.82 -14.17
C TYR A 25 -7.12 27.97 -12.85
N VAL A 26 -7.42 27.11 -11.86
CA VAL A 26 -6.78 27.11 -10.54
C VAL A 26 -5.28 26.85 -10.65
N ASP A 27 -4.86 26.02 -11.60
CA ASP A 27 -3.45 25.73 -11.80
C ASP A 27 -2.67 26.95 -12.31
N LEU A 28 -3.19 27.58 -13.37
CA LEU A 28 -2.55 28.72 -14.05
C LEU A 28 -2.70 30.04 -13.29
N ASN A 29 -3.78 30.23 -12.53
CA ASN A 29 -4.17 31.53 -11.96
C ASN A 29 -4.20 31.52 -10.43
N TRP A 30 -3.41 30.66 -9.77
CA TRP A 30 -3.38 30.58 -8.30
C TRP A 30 -3.06 31.92 -7.63
N ASN A 31 -2.19 32.73 -8.26
CA ASN A 31 -1.78 34.05 -7.78
C ASN A 31 -2.66 35.21 -8.30
N SER A 32 -3.81 34.90 -8.91
CA SER A 32 -4.75 35.93 -9.40
C SER A 32 -5.58 36.55 -8.27
N GLN A 33 -6.45 37.51 -8.63
CA GLN A 33 -7.33 38.21 -7.71
C GLN A 33 -8.12 37.23 -6.82
N GLU A 34 -8.01 37.42 -5.50
CA GLU A 34 -8.50 36.52 -4.47
C GLU A 34 -10.00 36.20 -4.60
N ALA A 35 -10.84 37.23 -4.77
CA ALA A 35 -12.29 37.03 -4.93
C ALA A 35 -12.66 36.11 -6.11
N LYS A 36 -11.96 36.26 -7.25
CA LYS A 36 -12.20 35.43 -8.44
C LYS A 36 -11.67 34.01 -8.24
N ARG A 37 -10.56 33.85 -7.53
CA ARG A 37 -10.03 32.53 -7.15
C ARG A 37 -10.99 31.80 -6.22
N GLU A 38 -11.52 32.47 -5.21
CA GLU A 38 -12.50 31.90 -4.28
C GLU A 38 -13.79 31.46 -4.98
N GLU A 39 -14.31 32.27 -5.89
CA GLU A 39 -15.46 31.92 -6.73
C GLU A 39 -15.20 30.61 -7.50
N LYS A 40 -14.07 30.53 -8.20
CA LYS A 40 -13.72 29.34 -9.00
C LYS A 40 -13.42 28.11 -8.14
N MET A 41 -12.85 28.30 -6.95
CA MET A 41 -12.67 27.21 -5.98
C MET A 41 -14.00 26.70 -5.44
N ALA A 42 -14.97 27.58 -5.17
CA ALA A 42 -16.30 27.17 -4.73
C ALA A 42 -17.03 26.35 -5.82
N GLU A 43 -16.93 26.78 -7.09
CA GLU A 43 -17.43 26.01 -8.23
C GLU A 43 -16.72 24.66 -8.37
N LEU A 44 -15.40 24.61 -8.20
CA LEU A 44 -14.63 23.37 -8.28
C LEU A 44 -15.06 22.38 -7.20
N ASN A 45 -15.19 22.84 -5.95
CA ASN A 45 -15.64 22.03 -4.83
C ASN A 45 -17.09 21.52 -5.02
N LYS A 46 -17.95 22.29 -5.70
CA LYS A 46 -19.29 21.84 -6.08
C LYS A 46 -19.23 20.71 -7.11
N ASN A 47 -18.39 20.84 -8.14
CA ASN A 47 -18.25 19.80 -9.16
C ASN A 47 -17.64 18.51 -8.61
N ILE A 48 -16.65 18.59 -7.72
CA ILE A 48 -16.07 17.43 -7.04
C ILE A 48 -17.15 16.66 -6.25
N ARG A 49 -17.98 17.39 -5.48
CA ARG A 49 -19.11 16.80 -4.74
C ARG A 49 -20.15 16.16 -5.65
N GLU A 50 -20.46 16.80 -6.78
CA GLU A 50 -21.42 16.24 -7.74
C GLU A 50 -20.90 14.96 -8.39
N MET A 51 -19.62 14.91 -8.79
CA MET A 51 -19.02 13.67 -9.28
C MET A 51 -19.07 12.56 -8.23
N LYS A 52 -18.77 12.88 -6.96
CA LYS A 52 -18.90 11.92 -5.85
C LYS A 52 -20.34 11.41 -5.73
N SER A 53 -21.33 12.30 -5.79
CA SER A 53 -22.75 11.90 -5.75
C SER A 53 -23.15 11.03 -6.94
N ILE A 54 -22.59 11.26 -8.13
CA ILE A 54 -22.83 10.38 -9.29
C ILE A 54 -22.26 8.99 -9.04
N LEU A 55 -21.04 8.91 -8.46
CA LEU A 55 -20.30 7.66 -8.28
C LEU A 55 -20.74 6.81 -7.07
N TYR A 56 -21.27 7.44 -6.03
CA TYR A 56 -21.69 6.77 -4.79
C TYR A 56 -23.20 6.80 -4.56
N GLY A 57 -23.95 7.55 -5.37
CA GLY A 57 -25.34 7.85 -5.08
C GLY A 57 -25.50 8.89 -3.97
N ASN A 58 -26.74 9.04 -3.50
CA ASN A 58 -27.10 9.88 -2.36
C ASN A 58 -28.20 9.19 -1.52
N SER A 59 -28.80 9.90 -0.57
CA SER A 59 -29.87 9.34 0.29
C SER A 59 -31.15 8.98 -0.47
N GLU A 60 -31.32 9.46 -1.70
CA GLU A 60 -32.55 9.34 -2.49
C GLU A 60 -32.40 8.37 -3.68
N ALA A 61 -31.18 8.19 -4.20
CA ALA A 61 -30.92 7.41 -5.41
C ALA A 61 -29.56 6.69 -5.37
N GLU A 62 -29.57 5.44 -5.82
CA GLU A 62 -28.36 4.66 -6.08
C GLU A 62 -27.61 5.15 -7.33
N PRO A 63 -26.28 4.95 -7.41
CA PRO A 63 -25.49 5.36 -8.56
C PRO A 63 -25.89 4.60 -9.83
N LEU A 64 -26.22 5.32 -10.89
CA LEU A 64 -26.57 4.73 -12.18
C LEU A 64 -25.31 4.29 -12.93
N SER A 65 -25.24 3.01 -13.31
CA SER A 65 -24.08 2.43 -13.99
C SER A 65 -23.67 3.18 -15.26
N GLU A 66 -24.65 3.59 -16.08
CA GLU A 66 -24.38 4.37 -17.30
C GLU A 66 -23.78 5.74 -16.99
N ALA A 67 -24.29 6.43 -15.96
CA ALA A 67 -23.77 7.73 -15.55
C ALA A 67 -22.34 7.64 -15.02
N CYS A 68 -22.06 6.61 -14.21
CA CYS A 68 -20.70 6.30 -13.74
C CYS A 68 -19.75 6.01 -14.91
N ALA A 69 -20.18 5.22 -15.89
CA ALA A 69 -19.37 4.89 -17.06
C ALA A 69 -19.06 6.12 -17.91
N GLN A 70 -20.04 6.98 -18.17
CA GLN A 70 -19.86 8.24 -18.91
C GLN A 70 -18.90 9.19 -18.18
N LEU A 71 -19.06 9.34 -16.85
CA LEU A 71 -18.16 10.14 -16.02
C LEU A 71 -16.73 9.60 -16.09
N THR A 72 -16.55 8.30 -15.89
CA THR A 72 -15.25 7.61 -15.90
C THR A 72 -14.55 7.79 -17.25
N GLN A 73 -15.28 7.59 -18.35
CA GLN A 73 -14.74 7.75 -19.69
C GLN A 73 -14.24 9.17 -19.95
N GLU A 74 -15.05 10.19 -19.66
CA GLU A 74 -14.65 11.59 -19.88
C GLU A 74 -13.50 12.00 -18.94
N PHE A 75 -13.47 11.48 -17.70
CA PHE A 75 -12.44 11.82 -16.71
C PHE A 75 -11.04 11.38 -17.14
N PHE A 76 -10.89 10.13 -17.59
CA PHE A 76 -9.62 9.61 -18.08
C PHE A 76 -9.26 10.14 -19.47
N LYS A 77 -10.23 10.23 -20.39
CA LYS A 77 -10.01 10.84 -21.73
C LYS A 77 -9.46 12.26 -21.63
N GLY A 78 -9.91 13.01 -20.62
CA GLY A 78 -9.56 14.40 -20.39
C GLY A 78 -8.24 14.66 -19.67
N ASN A 79 -7.48 13.63 -19.26
CA ASN A 79 -6.33 13.79 -18.37
C ASN A 79 -6.69 14.52 -17.05
N THR A 80 -7.96 14.42 -16.62
CA THR A 80 -8.47 15.13 -15.44
C THR A 80 -7.81 14.61 -14.16
N LEU A 81 -7.42 13.33 -14.12
CA LEU A 81 -6.71 12.75 -12.97
C LEU A 81 -5.40 13.51 -12.68
N ARG A 82 -4.59 13.78 -13.71
CA ARG A 82 -3.32 14.50 -13.55
C ARG A 82 -3.54 15.88 -12.94
N LEU A 83 -4.45 16.64 -13.51
CA LEU A 83 -4.79 17.99 -13.04
C LEU A 83 -5.31 17.95 -11.60
N LEU A 84 -6.13 16.96 -11.26
CA LEU A 84 -6.64 16.78 -9.90
C LEU A 84 -5.53 16.47 -8.90
N ILE A 85 -4.58 15.59 -9.25
CA ILE A 85 -3.43 15.27 -8.37
C ILE A 85 -2.57 16.52 -8.15
N VAL A 86 -2.22 17.25 -9.21
CA VAL A 86 -1.41 18.48 -9.14
C VAL A 86 -2.10 19.58 -8.33
N CYS A 87 -3.40 19.76 -8.49
CA CYS A 87 -4.17 20.77 -7.77
C CYS A 87 -4.62 20.33 -6.37
N LEU A 88 -4.47 19.06 -5.98
CA LEU A 88 -4.94 18.56 -4.68
C LEU A 88 -4.42 19.38 -3.48
N PRO A 89 -3.14 19.79 -3.42
CA PRO A 89 -2.63 20.63 -2.33
C PRO A 89 -3.31 22.00 -2.24
N LYS A 90 -3.86 22.52 -3.35
CA LYS A 90 -4.57 23.80 -3.43
C LYS A 90 -6.01 23.71 -2.91
N LEU A 91 -6.57 22.50 -2.80
CA LEU A 91 -7.93 22.27 -2.31
C LEU A 91 -8.02 22.34 -0.78
N ASN A 92 -9.20 22.66 -0.27
CA ASN A 92 -9.49 22.57 1.17
C ASN A 92 -9.70 21.10 1.59
N LEU A 93 -9.69 20.84 2.90
CA LEU A 93 -9.74 19.48 3.45
C LEU A 93 -10.92 18.64 2.95
N GLU A 94 -12.11 19.21 2.89
CA GLU A 94 -13.31 18.48 2.45
C GLU A 94 -13.22 18.11 0.97
N ALA A 95 -12.80 19.05 0.13
CA ALA A 95 -12.60 18.80 -1.30
C ALA A 95 -11.48 17.78 -1.56
N ARG A 96 -10.41 17.74 -0.74
CA ARG A 96 -9.37 16.70 -0.82
C ARG A 96 -9.95 15.31 -0.51
N LYS A 97 -10.80 15.20 0.52
CA LYS A 97 -11.48 13.94 0.87
C LYS A 97 -12.39 13.47 -0.26
N ASP A 98 -13.23 14.36 -0.79
CA ASP A 98 -14.13 14.03 -1.88
C ASP A 98 -13.37 13.64 -3.15
N ALA A 99 -12.31 14.39 -3.51
CA ALA A 99 -11.44 14.08 -4.63
C ALA A 99 -10.78 12.70 -4.48
N THR A 100 -10.32 12.35 -3.28
CA THR A 100 -9.73 11.04 -2.98
C THR A 100 -10.75 9.92 -3.21
N GLN A 101 -11.99 10.10 -2.75
CA GLN A 101 -13.06 9.12 -2.94
C GLN A 101 -13.47 8.98 -4.41
N VAL A 102 -13.55 10.10 -5.14
CA VAL A 102 -13.79 10.08 -6.59
C VAL A 102 -12.71 9.26 -7.30
N VAL A 103 -11.43 9.56 -7.05
CA VAL A 103 -10.31 8.83 -7.67
C VAL A 103 -10.35 7.34 -7.32
N ALA A 104 -10.61 7.00 -6.05
CA ALA A 104 -10.71 5.62 -5.59
C ALA A 104 -11.82 4.83 -6.30
N ASN A 105 -13.00 5.42 -6.43
CA ASN A 105 -14.13 4.79 -7.10
C ASN A 105 -13.83 4.58 -8.60
N LEU A 106 -13.27 5.59 -9.26
CA LEU A 106 -12.93 5.57 -10.69
C LEU A 106 -11.97 4.44 -11.08
N GLN A 107 -11.04 4.04 -10.19
CA GLN A 107 -10.13 2.91 -10.48
C GLN A 107 -10.87 1.58 -10.67
N ARG A 108 -12.09 1.46 -10.12
CA ARG A 108 -12.88 0.23 -10.11
C ARG A 108 -14.01 0.23 -11.14
N GLN A 109 -14.26 1.37 -11.79
CA GLN A 109 -15.35 1.53 -12.74
C GLN A 109 -15.04 0.81 -14.06
N GLN A 110 -16.02 0.03 -14.54
CA GLN A 110 -15.94 -0.60 -15.85
C GLN A 110 -16.67 0.24 -16.89
N VAL A 111 -16.00 0.51 -18.00
CA VAL A 111 -16.58 1.19 -19.17
C VAL A 111 -16.55 0.19 -20.31
N HIS A 112 -17.73 -0.20 -20.82
CA HIS A 112 -17.88 -1.30 -21.78
C HIS A 112 -17.16 -2.59 -21.33
N SER A 113 -17.34 -2.95 -20.05
CA SER A 113 -16.71 -4.11 -19.40
C SER A 113 -15.17 -4.08 -19.33
N ARG A 114 -14.55 -2.90 -19.46
CA ARG A 114 -13.08 -2.71 -19.35
C ARG A 114 -12.74 -1.72 -18.25
N LEU A 115 -11.65 -1.99 -17.53
CA LEU A 115 -11.08 -1.08 -16.52
C LEU A 115 -10.14 -0.07 -17.21
N ILE A 116 -10.70 0.96 -17.82
CA ILE A 116 -9.94 1.95 -18.60
C ILE A 116 -8.96 2.79 -17.75
N ALA A 117 -9.12 2.77 -16.42
CA ALA A 117 -8.20 3.41 -15.49
C ALA A 117 -6.79 2.80 -15.58
N SER A 118 -6.69 1.47 -15.77
CA SER A 118 -5.42 0.78 -15.94
C SER A 118 -4.68 1.27 -17.18
N ASP A 119 -5.37 1.32 -18.32
CA ASP A 119 -4.81 1.78 -19.60
C ASP A 119 -4.32 3.22 -19.52
N TYR A 120 -5.10 4.09 -18.86
CA TYR A 120 -4.72 5.48 -18.63
C TYR A 120 -3.46 5.60 -17.76
N LEU A 121 -3.39 4.86 -16.65
CA LEU A 121 -2.24 4.89 -15.74
C LEU A 121 -0.99 4.32 -16.41
N GLU A 122 -1.11 3.31 -17.27
CA GLU A 122 0.01 2.78 -18.03
C GLU A 122 0.65 3.81 -18.97
N ALA A 123 -0.16 4.69 -19.55
CA ALA A 123 0.27 5.81 -20.37
C ALA A 123 0.77 7.03 -19.55
N ASN A 124 0.53 7.07 -18.24
CA ASN A 124 0.81 8.20 -17.35
C ASN A 124 1.50 7.77 -16.05
N LYS A 125 2.53 6.91 -16.16
CA LYS A 125 3.20 6.29 -15.01
C LYS A 125 3.88 7.29 -14.07
N ASP A 126 4.26 8.44 -14.57
CA ASP A 126 4.83 9.54 -13.78
C ASP A 126 3.87 10.06 -12.69
N LEU A 127 2.56 9.83 -12.83
CA LEU A 127 1.60 10.13 -11.77
C LEU A 127 1.85 9.30 -10.51
N LEU A 128 2.36 8.06 -10.64
CA LEU A 128 2.70 7.24 -9.49
C LEU A 128 3.92 7.80 -8.77
N ASP A 129 4.89 8.36 -9.49
CA ASP A 129 6.05 9.02 -8.91
C ASP A 129 5.64 10.26 -8.09
N LEU A 130 4.68 11.02 -8.62
CA LEU A 130 4.09 12.17 -7.93
C LEU A 130 3.35 11.74 -6.65
N LEU A 131 2.53 10.69 -6.74
CA LEU A 131 1.80 10.16 -5.59
C LEU A 131 2.75 9.63 -4.49
N VAL A 132 3.80 8.90 -4.85
CA VAL A 132 4.80 8.43 -3.88
C VAL A 132 5.54 9.61 -3.26
N SER A 133 5.98 10.57 -4.06
CA SER A 133 6.76 11.71 -3.56
C SER A 133 5.93 12.62 -2.64
N GLY A 134 4.60 12.66 -2.80
CA GLY A 134 3.76 13.44 -1.89
C GLY A 134 3.63 12.90 -0.47
N TYR A 135 4.18 11.72 -0.14
CA TYR A 135 4.41 11.33 1.27
C TYR A 135 5.32 12.31 2.02
N GLU A 136 6.13 13.12 1.30
CA GLU A 136 6.96 14.18 1.86
C GLU A 136 6.16 15.42 2.29
N ASN A 137 4.93 15.57 1.79
CA ASN A 137 4.04 16.66 2.17
C ASN A 137 2.97 16.17 3.16
N MET A 138 3.15 16.53 4.43
CA MET A 138 2.32 16.05 5.53
C MET A 138 0.82 16.38 5.39
N ASP A 139 0.47 17.47 4.70
CA ASP A 139 -0.93 17.93 4.55
C ASP A 139 -1.73 17.11 3.52
N ILE A 140 -1.03 16.39 2.63
CA ILE A 140 -1.63 15.65 1.51
C ILE A 140 -1.22 14.18 1.46
N ALA A 141 -0.22 13.76 2.25
CA ALA A 141 0.33 12.42 2.27
C ALA A 141 -0.74 11.33 2.35
N LEU A 142 -1.70 11.44 3.28
CA LEU A 142 -2.77 10.44 3.45
C LEU A 142 -3.71 10.36 2.25
N HIS A 143 -3.95 11.48 1.56
CA HIS A 143 -4.76 11.50 0.36
C HIS A 143 -4.02 10.85 -0.81
N TYR A 144 -2.75 11.17 -1.00
CA TYR A 144 -1.92 10.56 -2.04
C TYR A 144 -1.70 9.07 -1.79
N GLY A 145 -1.46 8.65 -0.55
CA GLY A 145 -1.36 7.25 -0.17
C GLY A 145 -2.64 6.47 -0.47
N ALA A 146 -3.80 7.03 -0.14
CA ALA A 146 -5.09 6.43 -0.49
C ALA A 146 -5.31 6.32 -2.01
N MET A 147 -4.99 7.36 -2.79
CA MET A 147 -5.07 7.31 -4.25
C MET A 147 -4.08 6.29 -4.83
N LEU A 148 -2.86 6.23 -4.32
CA LEU A 148 -1.82 5.30 -4.75
C LEU A 148 -2.24 3.85 -4.52
N ARG A 149 -2.79 3.52 -3.34
CA ARG A 149 -3.31 2.18 -3.04
C ARG A 149 -4.39 1.73 -4.02
N GLU A 150 -5.24 2.64 -4.45
CA GLU A 150 -6.26 2.31 -5.45
C GLU A 150 -5.64 2.12 -6.84
N CYS A 151 -4.60 2.88 -7.21
CA CYS A 151 -3.89 2.70 -8.47
C CYS A 151 -3.14 1.36 -8.56
N ILE A 152 -2.45 0.95 -7.48
CA ILE A 152 -1.68 -0.31 -7.44
C ILE A 152 -2.56 -1.57 -7.37
N ARG A 153 -3.89 -1.42 -7.37
CA ARG A 153 -4.81 -2.53 -7.62
C ARG A 153 -4.61 -3.12 -9.02
N HIS A 154 -4.17 -2.31 -9.98
CA HIS A 154 -3.81 -2.77 -11.31
C HIS A 154 -2.40 -3.36 -11.29
N GLN A 155 -2.25 -4.60 -11.75
CA GLN A 155 -0.99 -5.35 -11.67
C GLN A 155 0.17 -4.65 -12.38
N SER A 156 -0.07 -4.06 -13.56
CA SER A 156 0.94 -3.32 -14.32
C SER A 156 1.44 -2.07 -13.58
N ILE A 157 0.58 -1.43 -12.81
CA ILE A 157 0.91 -0.24 -12.02
C ILE A 157 1.67 -0.63 -10.75
N ALA A 158 1.26 -1.69 -10.07
CA ALA A 158 2.02 -2.24 -8.95
C ALA A 158 3.43 -2.67 -9.38
N ARG A 159 3.56 -3.33 -10.54
CA ARG A 159 4.86 -3.69 -11.13
C ARG A 159 5.74 -2.45 -11.34
N TYR A 160 5.19 -1.39 -11.94
CA TYR A 160 5.92 -0.14 -12.14
C TYR A 160 6.48 0.42 -10.82
N VAL A 161 5.65 0.51 -9.79
CA VAL A 161 6.08 1.05 -8.48
C VAL A 161 7.14 0.15 -7.83
N LEU A 162 6.96 -1.17 -7.84
CA LEU A 162 7.92 -2.14 -7.32
C LEU A 162 9.29 -2.03 -7.99
N GLU A 163 9.32 -1.92 -9.32
CA GLU A 163 10.55 -1.90 -10.11
C GLU A 163 11.24 -0.52 -10.17
N SER A 164 10.58 0.52 -9.67
CA SER A 164 11.11 1.89 -9.65
C SER A 164 11.93 2.18 -8.38
N GLU A 165 12.74 3.25 -8.42
CA GLU A 165 13.46 3.77 -7.24
C GLU A 165 12.51 4.22 -6.11
N ASN A 166 11.22 4.42 -6.40
CA ASN A 166 10.22 4.73 -5.38
C ASN A 166 10.10 3.63 -4.33
N MET A 167 10.37 2.37 -4.68
CA MET A 167 10.30 1.28 -3.71
C MET A 167 11.24 1.51 -2.52
N ARG A 168 12.40 2.17 -2.75
CA ARG A 168 13.34 2.54 -1.68
C ARG A 168 12.80 3.62 -0.75
N LYS A 169 11.98 4.54 -1.27
CA LYS A 169 11.42 5.65 -0.48
C LYS A 169 10.54 5.13 0.67
N PHE A 170 9.81 4.04 0.46
CA PHE A 170 8.95 3.46 1.50
C PHE A 170 9.70 3.05 2.77
N PHE A 171 10.96 2.57 2.68
CA PHE A 171 11.74 2.23 3.87
C PHE A 171 12.00 3.44 4.78
N ASN A 172 12.03 4.65 4.20
CA ASN A 172 12.14 5.90 4.95
C ASN A 172 10.74 6.38 5.39
N SER A 173 9.74 6.33 4.50
CA SER A 173 8.37 6.78 4.79
C SER A 173 7.72 6.01 5.95
N ILE A 174 7.95 4.70 6.05
CA ILE A 174 7.44 3.83 7.13
C ILE A 174 8.03 4.19 8.50
N GLN A 175 9.14 4.94 8.52
CA GLN A 175 9.84 5.33 9.74
C GLN A 175 9.66 6.82 10.06
N LEU A 176 8.74 7.50 9.37
CA LEU A 176 8.44 8.90 9.68
C LEU A 176 7.93 9.06 11.12
N PRO A 177 8.27 10.17 11.81
CA PRO A 177 7.77 10.43 13.16
C PRO A 177 6.25 10.58 13.23
N ASN A 178 5.62 11.03 12.14
CA ASN A 178 4.17 11.11 12.05
C ASN A 178 3.59 9.71 11.88
N PHE A 179 2.92 9.22 12.93
CA PHE A 179 2.37 7.87 13.00
C PHE A 179 1.35 7.58 11.89
N ASP A 180 0.44 8.51 11.59
CA ASP A 180 -0.60 8.30 10.59
C ASP A 180 0.01 8.11 9.20
N ILE A 181 0.99 8.94 8.85
CA ILE A 181 1.69 8.88 7.57
C ILE A 181 2.56 7.61 7.47
N ALA A 182 3.30 7.27 8.53
CA ALA A 182 4.12 6.07 8.58
C ALA A 182 3.28 4.79 8.47
N SER A 183 2.14 4.75 9.17
CA SER A 183 1.18 3.64 9.12
C SER A 183 0.55 3.51 7.72
N ASP A 184 0.21 4.64 7.10
CA ASP A 184 -0.32 4.68 5.74
C ASP A 184 0.70 4.20 4.70
N ALA A 185 1.96 4.63 4.80
CA ALA A 185 3.05 4.16 3.97
C ALA A 185 3.30 2.65 4.15
N SER A 186 3.24 2.16 5.39
CA SER A 186 3.35 0.73 5.72
C SER A 186 2.22 -0.10 5.10
N ALA A 187 0.99 0.42 5.11
CA ALA A 187 -0.14 -0.22 4.46
C ALA A 187 0.05 -0.32 2.93
N THR A 188 0.52 0.76 2.29
CA THR A 188 0.84 0.76 0.85
C THR A 188 1.97 -0.20 0.51
N PHE A 189 3.04 -0.20 1.30
CA PHE A 189 4.18 -1.11 1.15
C PHE A 189 3.78 -2.58 1.29
N LYS A 190 2.94 -2.89 2.29
CA LYS A 190 2.35 -4.22 2.47
C LYS A 190 1.53 -4.62 1.24
N GLU A 191 0.68 -3.73 0.73
CA GLU A 191 -0.16 -4.03 -0.43
C GLU A 191 0.66 -4.34 -1.68
N LEU A 192 1.71 -3.56 -1.95
CA LEU A 192 2.67 -3.80 -3.04
C LEU A 192 3.30 -5.20 -2.94
N LEU A 193 3.66 -5.63 -1.73
CA LEU A 193 4.35 -6.90 -1.47
C LEU A 193 3.43 -8.11 -1.30
N THR A 194 2.10 -7.91 -1.25
CA THR A 194 1.19 -9.03 -0.95
C THR A 194 0.02 -9.19 -1.91
N ARG A 195 -0.31 -8.19 -2.73
CA ARG A 195 -1.45 -8.25 -3.65
C ARG A 195 -1.21 -9.13 -4.87
N HIS A 196 -0.18 -8.82 -5.66
CA HIS A 196 0.05 -9.45 -6.97
C HIS A 196 1.15 -10.51 -6.90
N LYS A 197 0.79 -11.69 -6.38
CA LYS A 197 1.73 -12.77 -5.96
C LYS A 197 2.85 -13.08 -6.96
N SER A 198 2.51 -13.28 -8.24
CA SER A 198 3.51 -13.58 -9.28
C SER A 198 4.46 -12.42 -9.55
N THR A 199 3.95 -11.18 -9.53
CA THR A 199 4.75 -9.97 -9.73
C THR A 199 5.71 -9.75 -8.56
N VAL A 200 5.23 -9.97 -7.34
CA VAL A 200 6.05 -9.86 -6.13
C VAL A 200 7.15 -10.93 -6.14
N ALA A 201 6.82 -12.18 -6.47
CA ALA A 201 7.78 -13.27 -6.53
C ALA A 201 8.91 -12.99 -7.52
N GLU A 202 8.54 -12.51 -8.72
CA GLU A 202 9.49 -12.08 -9.75
C GLU A 202 10.38 -10.94 -9.24
N PHE A 203 9.76 -9.89 -8.68
CA PHE A 203 10.47 -8.74 -8.13
C PHE A 203 11.47 -9.15 -7.02
N LEU A 204 11.02 -9.89 -6.00
CA LEU A 204 11.84 -10.30 -4.87
C LEU A 204 12.98 -11.24 -5.30
N SER A 205 12.73 -12.12 -6.27
CA SER A 205 13.77 -13.02 -6.78
C SER A 205 14.88 -12.23 -7.49
N LYS A 206 14.50 -11.26 -8.32
CA LYS A 206 15.44 -10.40 -9.08
C LYS A 206 16.19 -9.41 -8.19
N ASN A 207 15.54 -8.93 -7.13
CA ASN A 207 16.02 -7.81 -6.30
C ASN A 207 16.43 -8.24 -4.88
N TYR A 208 16.58 -9.54 -4.66
CA TYR A 208 16.74 -10.15 -3.35
C TYR A 208 17.77 -9.43 -2.46
N ASP A 209 18.99 -9.24 -2.97
CA ASP A 209 20.13 -8.82 -2.14
C ASP A 209 19.95 -7.42 -1.56
N TRP A 210 19.59 -6.44 -2.39
CA TRP A 210 19.38 -5.09 -1.89
C TRP A 210 18.08 -5.00 -1.09
N PHE A 211 17.01 -5.68 -1.52
CA PHE A 211 15.71 -5.57 -0.88
C PHE A 211 15.75 -6.10 0.55
N PHE A 212 16.25 -7.32 0.76
CA PHE A 212 16.31 -7.90 2.10
C PHE A 212 17.39 -7.26 2.97
N LYS A 213 18.48 -6.74 2.40
CA LYS A 213 19.44 -5.91 3.15
C LYS A 213 18.75 -4.67 3.75
N GLU A 214 17.98 -3.95 2.95
CA GLU A 214 17.23 -2.77 3.41
C GLU A 214 16.10 -3.15 4.36
N PHE A 215 15.31 -4.19 4.04
CA PHE A 215 14.22 -4.68 4.87
C PHE A 215 14.69 -5.09 6.27
N ASN A 216 15.79 -5.84 6.35
CA ASN A 216 16.35 -6.30 7.61
C ASN A 216 16.88 -5.13 8.44
N SER A 217 17.80 -4.35 7.88
CA SER A 217 18.49 -3.28 8.60
C SER A 217 17.58 -2.11 8.98
N LYS A 218 16.62 -1.76 8.11
CA LYS A 218 15.75 -0.60 8.35
C LYS A 218 14.45 -0.94 9.04
N LEU A 219 13.91 -2.15 8.89
CA LEU A 219 12.59 -2.49 9.41
C LEU A 219 12.64 -3.52 10.55
N LEU A 220 13.30 -4.66 10.36
CA LEU A 220 13.40 -5.69 11.42
C LEU A 220 14.26 -5.25 12.59
N GLU A 221 15.32 -4.49 12.31
CA GLU A 221 16.24 -3.94 13.31
C GLU A 221 15.91 -2.48 13.68
N SER A 222 14.77 -1.95 13.21
CA SER A 222 14.33 -0.59 13.51
C SER A 222 14.22 -0.38 15.04
N PRO A 223 14.59 0.78 15.60
CA PRO A 223 14.32 1.06 17.01
C PRO A 223 12.82 1.21 17.31
N ASN A 224 11.98 1.44 16.29
CA ASN A 224 10.55 1.61 16.44
C ASN A 224 9.84 0.25 16.59
N TYR A 225 9.21 0.05 17.75
CA TYR A 225 8.44 -1.16 18.08
C TYR A 225 7.38 -1.51 17.03
N ILE A 226 6.61 -0.54 16.57
CA ILE A 226 5.50 -0.75 15.62
C ILE A 226 6.06 -1.18 14.26
N THR A 227 7.12 -0.50 13.80
CA THR A 227 7.82 -0.87 12.56
C THR A 227 8.35 -2.30 12.64
N ARG A 228 9.06 -2.68 13.71
CA ARG A 228 9.56 -4.07 13.88
C ARG A 228 8.42 -5.09 13.85
N ARG A 229 7.35 -4.84 14.61
CA ARG A 229 6.19 -5.73 14.70
C ARG A 229 5.51 -5.93 13.34
N GLN A 230 5.29 -4.84 12.59
CA GLN A 230 4.69 -4.93 11.26
C GLN A 230 5.61 -5.60 10.25
N ALA A 231 6.92 -5.34 10.32
CA ALA A 231 7.92 -5.90 9.43
C ALA A 231 8.09 -7.41 9.61
N VAL A 232 8.18 -7.91 10.85
CA VAL A 232 8.32 -9.36 11.08
C VAL A 232 7.07 -10.12 10.62
N LYS A 233 5.88 -9.54 10.84
CA LYS A 233 4.62 -10.10 10.31
C LYS A 233 4.61 -10.13 8.79
N LEU A 234 4.99 -9.03 8.15
CA LEU A 234 5.05 -8.92 6.69
C LEU A 234 6.07 -9.90 6.09
N LEU A 235 7.21 -10.11 6.78
CA LEU A 235 8.19 -11.11 6.40
C LEU A 235 7.57 -12.52 6.43
N GLY A 236 6.85 -12.86 7.51
CA GLY A 236 6.09 -14.11 7.60
C GLY A 236 5.10 -14.27 6.46
N ASP A 237 4.22 -13.28 6.24
CA ASP A 237 3.24 -13.25 5.14
C ASP A 237 3.91 -13.46 3.77
N THR A 238 5.11 -12.89 3.58
CA THR A 238 5.86 -12.94 2.31
C THR A 238 6.53 -14.30 2.10
N LEU A 239 7.22 -14.83 3.11
CA LEU A 239 7.99 -16.08 2.98
C LEU A 239 7.09 -17.32 2.99
N LEU A 240 5.93 -17.27 3.65
CA LEU A 240 4.96 -18.36 3.67
C LEU A 240 4.12 -18.45 2.39
N ASP A 241 4.16 -17.43 1.52
CA ASP A 241 3.47 -17.49 0.24
C ASP A 241 4.15 -18.48 -0.71
N ARG A 242 3.37 -19.41 -1.25
CA ARG A 242 3.85 -20.45 -2.18
C ARG A 242 4.54 -19.87 -3.42
N SER A 243 4.15 -18.68 -3.90
CA SER A 243 4.80 -18.05 -5.06
C SER A 243 6.24 -17.64 -4.75
N ASN A 244 6.56 -17.43 -3.47
CA ASN A 244 7.86 -16.96 -3.00
C ASN A 244 8.76 -18.10 -2.51
N SER A 245 8.46 -19.36 -2.87
CA SER A 245 9.22 -20.53 -2.38
C SER A 245 10.73 -20.43 -2.62
N ALA A 246 11.16 -20.00 -3.81
CA ALA A 246 12.58 -19.79 -4.11
C ALA A 246 13.23 -18.70 -3.23
N VAL A 247 12.51 -17.59 -3.01
CA VAL A 247 12.93 -16.50 -2.11
C VAL A 247 13.01 -16.99 -0.67
N MET A 248 12.01 -17.77 -0.22
CA MET A 248 11.96 -18.36 1.11
C MET A 248 13.16 -19.27 1.35
N VAL A 249 13.44 -20.21 0.45
CA VAL A 249 14.57 -21.13 0.56
C VAL A 249 15.90 -20.36 0.65
N ARG A 250 16.07 -19.30 -0.15
CA ARG A 250 17.25 -18.44 -0.07
C ARG A 250 17.33 -17.69 1.27
N TYR A 251 16.20 -17.18 1.77
CA TYR A 251 16.12 -16.44 3.03
C TYR A 251 16.46 -17.30 4.25
N VAL A 252 15.91 -18.51 4.32
CA VAL A 252 16.11 -19.44 5.45
C VAL A 252 17.45 -20.18 5.41
N SER A 253 18.24 -19.95 4.36
CA SER A 253 19.60 -20.48 4.22
C SER A 253 20.66 -19.44 4.62
N SER A 254 20.27 -18.24 5.06
CA SER A 254 21.20 -17.19 5.47
C SER A 254 21.41 -17.18 6.99
N LYS A 255 22.67 -17.27 7.41
CA LYS A 255 23.09 -17.15 8.81
C LYS A 255 22.69 -15.79 9.40
N ASP A 256 22.91 -14.71 8.67
CA ASP A 256 22.62 -13.36 9.16
C ASP A 256 21.12 -13.18 9.40
N ASN A 257 20.28 -13.72 8.50
CA ASN A 257 18.83 -13.71 8.66
C ASN A 257 18.41 -14.50 9.90
N LEU A 258 18.99 -15.69 10.13
CA LEU A 258 18.71 -16.49 11.33
C LEU A 258 19.03 -15.70 12.60
N MET A 259 20.18 -15.02 12.64
CA MET A 259 20.59 -14.23 13.81
C MET A 259 19.59 -13.13 14.15
N ILE A 260 19.08 -12.43 13.13
CA ILE A 260 18.03 -11.41 13.32
C ILE A 260 16.77 -12.05 13.94
N LEU A 261 16.30 -13.16 13.40
CA LEU A 261 15.09 -13.83 13.90
C LEU A 261 15.30 -14.38 15.32
N MET A 262 16.48 -14.93 15.64
CA MET A 262 16.81 -15.39 16.99
C MET A 262 16.86 -14.24 18.01
N ASN A 263 17.27 -13.04 17.59
CA ASN A 263 17.19 -11.86 18.44
C ASN A 263 15.73 -11.40 18.64
N LEU A 264 14.91 -11.42 17.59
CA LEU A 264 13.49 -11.07 17.69
C LEU A 264 12.70 -12.05 18.57
N LEU A 265 13.07 -13.34 18.60
CA LEU A 265 12.51 -14.32 19.55
C LEU A 265 12.82 -14.00 21.02
N ARG A 266 13.80 -13.13 21.29
CA ARG A 266 14.20 -12.70 22.64
C ARG A 266 13.70 -11.30 23.01
N GLU A 267 12.93 -10.65 22.12
CA GLU A 267 12.33 -9.34 22.41
C GLU A 267 11.39 -9.40 23.61
N THR A 268 11.16 -8.27 24.29
CA THR A 268 10.24 -8.22 25.43
C THR A 268 8.77 -8.35 25.01
N SER A 269 8.44 -8.00 23.76
CA SER A 269 7.08 -8.07 23.24
C SER A 269 6.72 -9.48 22.77
N LYS A 270 5.76 -10.12 23.46
CA LYS A 270 5.17 -11.40 23.04
C LYS A 270 4.68 -11.39 21.59
N ASN A 271 4.09 -10.28 21.13
CA ASN A 271 3.60 -10.17 19.76
C ASN A 271 4.74 -10.29 18.74
N ILE A 272 5.89 -9.68 19.00
CA ILE A 272 7.05 -9.81 18.11
C ILE A 272 7.61 -11.22 18.17
N GLN A 273 7.70 -11.82 19.36
CA GLN A 273 8.15 -13.20 19.51
C GLN A 273 7.29 -14.19 18.70
N ILE A 274 5.96 -14.01 18.70
CA ILE A 274 5.02 -14.92 18.00
C ILE A 274 5.24 -14.84 16.50
N GLU A 275 5.28 -13.62 15.96
CA GLU A 275 5.51 -13.39 14.54
C GLU A 275 6.93 -13.85 14.11
N ALA A 276 7.94 -13.62 14.96
CA ALA A 276 9.30 -14.12 14.73
C ALA A 276 9.37 -15.65 14.72
N PHE A 277 8.57 -16.32 15.56
CA PHE A 277 8.47 -17.78 15.57
C PHE A 277 7.92 -18.33 14.26
N HIS A 278 6.90 -17.69 13.67
CA HIS A 278 6.36 -18.10 12.37
C HIS A 278 7.38 -18.06 11.24
N VAL A 279 8.39 -17.17 11.33
CA VAL A 279 9.51 -17.14 10.39
C VAL A 279 10.62 -18.12 10.80
N PHE A 280 10.97 -18.16 12.09
CA PHE A 280 12.01 -19.04 12.62
C PHE A 280 11.73 -20.52 12.36
N LYS A 281 10.46 -20.96 12.46
CA LYS A 281 10.09 -22.35 12.16
C LYS A 281 10.49 -22.77 10.75
N LEU A 282 10.57 -21.85 9.79
CA LEU A 282 11.01 -22.16 8.42
C LEU A 282 12.50 -22.50 8.34
N PHE A 283 13.34 -21.89 9.19
CA PHE A 283 14.75 -22.26 9.31
C PHE A 283 14.90 -23.68 9.86
N VAL A 284 14.09 -24.03 10.86
CA VAL A 284 14.12 -25.36 11.50
C VAL A 284 13.51 -26.41 10.59
N ALA A 285 12.46 -26.10 9.83
CA ALA A 285 11.83 -27.01 8.88
C ALA A 285 12.60 -27.20 7.56
N ASN A 286 13.56 -26.33 7.24
CA ASN A 286 14.35 -26.44 6.00
C ASN A 286 15.08 -27.78 5.95
N GLN A 287 14.80 -28.65 4.99
CA GLN A 287 15.45 -29.97 4.89
C GLN A 287 16.92 -29.86 4.47
N ASN A 288 17.29 -28.80 3.74
CA ASN A 288 18.63 -28.57 3.21
C ASN A 288 19.34 -27.43 3.97
N LYS A 289 19.35 -27.51 5.31
CA LYS A 289 19.97 -26.48 6.15
C LYS A 289 21.47 -26.39 5.87
N PRO A 290 22.03 -25.19 5.63
CA PRO A 290 23.48 -25.01 5.61
C PRO A 290 24.11 -25.40 6.95
N GLN A 291 25.35 -25.91 6.91
CA GLN A 291 26.09 -26.35 8.10
C GLN A 291 26.21 -25.25 9.17
N GLU A 292 26.36 -23.99 8.76
CA GLU A 292 26.42 -22.86 9.70
C GLU A 292 25.11 -22.66 10.48
N ILE A 293 23.96 -22.86 9.83
CA ILE A 293 22.64 -22.81 10.47
C ILE A 293 22.51 -23.95 11.48
N VAL A 294 22.87 -25.17 11.06
CA VAL A 294 22.87 -26.34 11.95
C VAL A 294 23.76 -26.09 13.17
N SER A 295 25.00 -25.61 12.96
CA SER A 295 25.93 -25.28 14.05
C SER A 295 25.32 -24.29 15.03
N ILE A 296 24.68 -23.21 14.56
CA ILE A 296 24.05 -22.22 15.44
C ILE A 296 22.91 -22.84 16.27
N LEU A 297 22.07 -23.66 15.65
CA LEU A 297 20.97 -24.34 16.34
C LEU A 297 21.49 -25.32 17.39
N VAL A 298 22.55 -26.10 17.07
CA VAL A 298 23.19 -27.03 18.01
C VAL A 298 23.83 -26.29 19.18
N THR A 299 24.63 -25.25 18.91
CA THR A 299 25.28 -24.45 19.97
C THR A 299 24.26 -23.81 20.91
N ASN A 300 23.08 -23.44 20.43
CA ASN A 300 22.04 -22.79 21.22
C ASN A 300 20.91 -23.74 21.68
N ARG A 301 21.04 -25.05 21.45
CA ARG A 301 19.97 -26.05 21.62
C ARG A 301 19.24 -25.94 22.94
N ASN A 302 19.97 -26.04 24.06
CA ASN A 302 19.37 -26.02 25.39
C ASN A 302 18.64 -24.71 25.70
N LYS A 303 19.17 -23.57 25.20
CA LYS A 303 18.55 -22.26 25.39
C LYS A 303 17.28 -22.13 24.55
N LEU A 304 17.30 -22.61 23.30
CA LEU A 304 16.15 -22.62 22.40
C LEU A 304 15.03 -23.51 22.94
N LEU A 305 15.34 -24.74 23.38
CA LEU A 305 14.36 -25.66 23.94
C LEU A 305 13.70 -25.11 25.20
N ARG A 306 14.47 -24.43 26.07
CA ARG A 306 13.93 -23.75 27.25
C ARG A 306 13.03 -22.59 26.84
N LEU A 307 13.50 -21.71 25.95
CA LEU A 307 12.74 -20.57 25.44
C LEU A 307 11.39 -21.01 24.86
N LEU A 308 11.40 -22.03 23.99
CA LEU A 308 10.19 -22.53 23.32
C LEU A 308 9.24 -23.25 24.28
N SER A 309 9.75 -23.96 25.28
CA SER A 309 8.90 -24.60 26.31
C SER A 309 8.13 -23.56 27.14
N ASP A 310 8.79 -22.45 27.47
CA ASP A 310 8.19 -21.35 28.24
C ASP A 310 7.31 -20.43 27.36
N PHE A 311 7.34 -20.62 26.04
CA PHE A 311 6.65 -19.76 25.10
C PHE A 311 5.17 -20.12 25.00
N LYS A 312 4.30 -19.20 25.45
CA LYS A 312 2.84 -19.38 25.49
C LYS A 312 2.14 -18.22 24.78
N THR A 313 1.11 -18.53 24.02
CA THR A 313 0.15 -17.57 23.48
C THR A 313 -0.88 -17.19 24.54
N ASP A 314 -1.44 -15.98 24.46
CA ASP A 314 -2.47 -15.53 25.42
C ASP A 314 -3.85 -16.18 25.14
N LYS A 315 -4.02 -16.82 23.99
CA LYS A 315 -5.21 -17.58 23.58
C LYS A 315 -4.80 -18.99 23.20
N GLU A 316 -5.69 -19.95 23.40
CA GLU A 316 -5.52 -21.31 22.87
C GLU A 316 -5.46 -21.23 21.34
N ASP A 317 -4.27 -21.49 20.79
CA ASP A 317 -3.98 -21.56 19.37
C ASP A 317 -3.37 -22.94 19.10
N GLU A 318 -4.23 -23.90 18.76
CA GLU A 318 -3.83 -25.30 18.55
C GLU A 318 -2.80 -25.44 17.44
N GLN A 319 -2.88 -24.62 16.38
CA GLN A 319 -1.94 -24.64 15.28
C GLN A 319 -0.56 -24.15 15.74
N PHE A 320 -0.52 -23.06 16.51
CA PHE A 320 0.72 -22.57 17.07
C PHE A 320 1.39 -23.60 17.99
N GLU A 321 0.61 -24.24 18.87
CA GLU A 321 1.14 -25.27 19.78
C GLU A 321 1.65 -26.50 19.01
N ALA A 322 0.97 -26.92 17.94
CA ALA A 322 1.43 -28.00 17.06
C ALA A 322 2.74 -27.64 16.34
N ASP A 323 2.82 -26.44 15.76
CA ASP A 323 4.04 -25.93 15.11
C ASP A 323 5.20 -25.88 16.11
N LYS A 324 4.94 -25.41 17.33
CA LYS A 324 5.93 -25.30 18.41
C LYS A 324 6.45 -26.66 18.83
N ALA A 325 5.56 -27.63 19.02
CA ALA A 325 5.94 -29.01 19.35
C ALA A 325 6.82 -29.62 18.26
N GLN A 326 6.49 -29.39 16.98
CA GLN A 326 7.30 -29.86 15.85
C GLN A 326 8.68 -29.21 15.83
N VAL A 327 8.78 -27.89 16.01
CA VAL A 327 10.06 -27.18 16.07
C VAL A 327 10.93 -27.68 17.24
N ILE A 328 10.34 -27.88 18.42
CA ILE A 328 11.04 -28.44 19.59
C ILE A 328 11.60 -29.83 19.27
N LYS A 329 10.79 -30.71 18.67
CA LYS A 329 11.19 -32.06 18.28
C LYS A 329 12.36 -32.03 17.28
N GLU A 330 12.28 -31.17 16.28
CA GLU A 330 13.34 -31.05 15.27
C GLU A 330 14.65 -30.52 15.87
N ILE A 331 14.60 -29.51 16.74
CA ILE A 331 15.80 -28.98 17.41
C ILE A 331 16.43 -30.02 18.35
N ALA A 332 15.61 -30.82 19.04
CA ALA A 332 16.10 -31.86 19.93
C ALA A 332 16.80 -33.00 19.18
N ALA A 333 16.42 -33.24 17.92
CA ALA A 333 16.94 -34.30 17.06
C ALA A 333 18.19 -33.91 16.23
N LEU A 334 18.55 -32.62 16.18
CA LEU A 334 19.86 -32.16 15.70
C LEU A 334 20.97 -32.69 16.60
#